data_AF-A0A7E4VGD2-F1
#
_entry.id   AF-A0A7E4VGD2-F1
#
_cell.length_a   1.000
_cell.length_b   1.000
_cell.length_c   1.000
_cell.angle_alpha   90.00
_cell.angle_beta   90.00
_cell.angle_gamma   90.00
#
_symmetry.space_group_name_H-M   'P 1'
#
loop_
_entity.id
_entity.type
_entity.pdbx_description
1 polymer ?
#
loop_
_entity_poly.entity_id
_entity_poly.type
_entity_poly.pdbx_seq_one_letter_code
_entity_poly.pdbx_strand_id
1 'polypeptide(L)'
;MFAARRFVLAARSAASIGSKRAVHKGIEGTPPMRYMSVAERIAVYGLITVSFLSYPTYLMINLDNIRPKGENSLGDNALAEKERRAAVRA
;
A
#
# COMPACT_ATOMS: atom_id res chain seq x y z
N MET A 1 -15.72 -60.32 12.58
CA MET A 1 -14.70 -59.46 11.92
C MET A 1 -15.26 -58.45 10.90
N PHE A 2 -16.41 -58.69 10.27
CA PHE A 2 -16.99 -57.79 9.25
C PHE A 2 -17.63 -56.49 9.80
N ALA A 3 -18.20 -56.52 11.00
CA ALA A 3 -18.88 -55.35 11.59
C ALA A 3 -17.91 -54.20 11.91
N ALA A 4 -16.73 -54.50 12.45
CA ALA A 4 -15.71 -53.51 12.78
C ALA A 4 -15.20 -52.77 11.53
N ARG A 5 -14.99 -53.49 10.41
CA ARG A 5 -14.60 -52.87 9.13
C ARG A 5 -15.66 -51.91 8.60
N ARG A 6 -16.94 -52.26 8.70
CA ARG A 6 -18.05 -51.40 8.26
C ARG A 6 -18.18 -50.15 9.12
N PHE A 7 -17.92 -50.26 10.43
CA PHE A 7 -17.91 -49.12 11.35
C PHE A 7 -16.76 -48.14 11.06
N VAL A 8 -15.56 -48.66 10.80
CA VAL A 8 -14.39 -47.85 10.42
C VAL A 8 -14.59 -47.15 9.08
N LEU A 9 -15.21 -47.83 8.10
CA LEU A 9 -15.55 -47.24 6.80
C LEU A 9 -16.61 -46.14 6.93
N ALA A 10 -17.63 -46.33 7.76
CA ALA A 10 -18.66 -45.33 8.03
C ALA A 10 -18.09 -44.11 8.79
N ALA A 11 -17.18 -44.32 9.74
CA ALA A 11 -16.51 -43.24 10.45
C ALA A 11 -15.62 -42.41 9.51
N ARG A 12 -14.90 -43.07 8.59
CA ARG A 12 -14.09 -42.38 7.57
C ARG A 12 -14.93 -41.59 6.58
N SER A 13 -16.06 -42.12 6.12
CA SER A 13 -16.95 -41.39 5.21
C SER A 13 -17.58 -40.17 5.91
N ALA A 14 -18.04 -40.32 7.15
CA ALA A 14 -18.57 -39.22 7.97
C ALA A 14 -17.52 -38.11 8.20
N ALA A 15 -16.28 -38.48 8.55
CA ALA A 15 -15.18 -37.53 8.69
C ALA A 15 -14.89 -36.78 7.38
N SER A 16 -14.87 -37.48 6.24
CA SER A 16 -14.63 -36.87 4.93
C SER A 16 -15.74 -35.88 4.51
N ILE A 17 -17.00 -36.15 4.87
CA ILE A 17 -18.14 -35.28 4.59
C ILE A 17 -18.09 -34.02 5.46
N GLY A 18 -17.72 -34.17 6.74
CA GLY A 18 -17.51 -33.06 7.67
C GLY A 18 -16.41 -32.11 7.19
N SER A 19 -15.24 -32.64 6.80
CA SER A 19 -14.13 -31.84 6.29
C SER A 19 -14.48 -31.12 4.99
N LYS A 20 -15.16 -31.78 4.04
CA LYS A 20 -15.61 -31.14 2.79
C LYS A 20 -16.59 -29.99 3.04
N ARG A 21 -17.51 -30.15 4.00
CA ARG A 21 -18.45 -29.09 4.39
C ARG A 21 -17.78 -27.94 5.12
N ALA A 22 -16.78 -28.20 5.96
CA ALA A 22 -16.03 -27.16 6.66
C ALA A 22 -15.23 -26.26 5.69
N VAL A 23 -14.63 -26.87 4.66
CA VAL A 23 -13.94 -26.13 3.58
C VAL A 23 -14.93 -25.32 2.75
N HIS A 24 -16.08 -25.89 2.39
CA HIS A 24 -17.09 -25.19 1.59
C HIS A 24 -17.83 -24.09 2.38
N LYS A 25 -17.96 -24.22 3.71
CA LYS A 25 -18.61 -23.23 4.57
C LYS A 25 -17.66 -22.22 5.20
N GLY A 26 -16.38 -22.23 4.80
CA GLY A 26 -15.46 -21.14 5.09
C GLY A 26 -15.31 -20.81 6.58
N ILE A 27 -15.24 -21.83 7.44
CA ILE A 27 -15.16 -21.63 8.90
C ILE A 27 -13.87 -20.87 9.31
N GLU A 28 -12.86 -20.83 8.44
CA GLU A 28 -11.55 -20.18 8.68
C GLU A 28 -11.28 -18.96 7.77
N GLY A 29 -12.25 -18.50 6.99
CA GLY A 29 -12.07 -17.37 6.06
C GLY A 29 -12.97 -16.22 6.45
N THR A 30 -12.43 -15.01 6.61
CA THR A 30 -13.25 -13.79 6.54
C THR A 30 -14.21 -13.92 5.35
N PRO A 31 -15.51 -13.57 5.54
CA PRO A 31 -16.51 -13.75 4.49
C PRO A 31 -15.96 -13.24 3.17
N PRO A 32 -16.12 -13.97 2.05
CA PRO A 32 -15.50 -13.58 0.80
C PRO A 32 -15.89 -12.14 0.54
N MET A 33 -14.88 -11.25 0.44
CA MET A 33 -15.13 -9.87 0.02
C MET A 33 -16.09 -9.96 -1.15
N ARG A 34 -17.23 -9.25 -1.08
CA ARG A 34 -18.21 -9.20 -2.16
C ARG A 34 -17.44 -9.14 -3.47
N TYR A 35 -17.73 -10.07 -4.39
CA TYR A 35 -17.04 -10.14 -5.66
C TYR A 35 -17.05 -8.75 -6.29
N MET A 36 -15.87 -8.14 -6.30
CA MET A 36 -15.63 -6.81 -6.86
C MET A 36 -14.97 -7.04 -8.21
N SER A 37 -15.53 -6.46 -9.26
CA SER A 37 -14.95 -6.49 -10.59
C SER A 37 -13.55 -5.87 -10.55
N VAL A 38 -12.70 -6.24 -11.52
CA VAL A 38 -11.35 -5.67 -11.64
C VAL A 38 -11.42 -4.15 -11.78
N ALA A 39 -12.42 -3.64 -12.49
CA ALA A 39 -12.65 -2.21 -12.67
C ALA A 39 -12.95 -1.49 -11.34
N GLU A 40 -13.87 -2.04 -10.53
CA GLU A 40 -14.19 -1.48 -9.21
C GLU A 40 -12.97 -1.52 -8.28
N ARG A 41 -12.16 -2.59 -8.35
CA ARG A 41 -10.93 -2.69 -7.57
C ARG A 41 -9.93 -1.60 -7.96
N ILE A 42 -9.72 -1.39 -9.26
CA ILE A 42 -8.85 -0.31 -9.77
C ILE A 42 -9.38 1.06 -9.33
N ALA A 43 -10.70 1.28 -9.42
CA ALA A 43 -11.32 2.54 -9.02
C ALA A 43 -11.12 2.83 -7.52
N VAL A 44 -11.31 1.84 -6.65
CA VAL A 44 -11.10 2.02 -5.20
C VAL A 44 -9.64 2.34 -4.89
N TYR A 45 -8.69 1.58 -5.43
CA TYR A 45 -7.27 1.86 -5.19
C TYR A 45 -6.84 3.20 -5.80
N GLY A 46 -7.30 3.53 -7.01
CA GLY A 46 -7.04 4.82 -7.63
C GLY A 46 -7.60 5.99 -6.81
N LEU A 47 -8.82 5.86 -6.30
CA LEU A 47 -9.43 6.87 -5.42
C LEU A 47 -8.61 7.06 -4.14
N ILE A 48 -8.21 5.97 -3.47
CA ILE A 48 -7.35 6.04 -2.29
C ILE A 48 -6.05 6.77 -2.63
N THR A 49 -5.34 6.34 -3.68
CA THR A 49 -4.07 6.98 -4.07
C THR A 49 -4.24 8.47 -4.36
N VAL A 50 -5.25 8.86 -5.15
CA VAL A 50 -5.49 10.28 -5.47
C VAL A 50 -5.85 11.08 -4.22
N SER A 51 -6.73 10.57 -3.35
CA SER A 51 -7.10 11.26 -2.12
C SER A 51 -5.90 11.53 -1.23
N PHE A 52 -5.07 10.52 -0.98
CA PHE A 52 -3.91 10.65 -0.08
C PHE A 52 -2.73 11.41 -0.70
N LEU A 53 -2.54 11.38 -2.02
CA LEU A 53 -1.46 12.11 -2.68
C LEU A 53 -1.84 13.54 -3.07
N SER A 54 -3.13 13.86 -3.24
CA SER A 54 -3.57 15.18 -3.72
C SER A 54 -2.96 16.36 -2.95
N TYR A 55 -3.07 16.35 -1.62
CA TYR A 55 -2.57 17.42 -0.76
C TYR A 55 -1.04 17.54 -0.72
N PRO A 56 -0.25 16.49 -0.45
CA PRO A 56 1.21 16.61 -0.45
C PRO A 56 1.76 16.97 -1.83
N THR A 57 1.16 16.48 -2.93
CA THR A 57 1.56 16.87 -4.28
C THR A 57 1.32 18.36 -4.52
N TYR A 58 0.16 18.89 -4.12
CA TYR A 58 -0.11 20.33 -4.21
C TYR A 58 0.88 21.15 -3.39
N LEU A 59 1.17 20.76 -2.15
CA LEU A 59 2.12 21.47 -1.28
C LEU A 59 3.52 21.51 -1.89
N MET A 60 4.02 20.40 -2.43
CA MET A 60 5.36 20.33 -3.00
C MET A 60 5.49 21.19 -4.25
N ILE A 61 4.45 21.25 -5.08
CA ILE A 61 4.43 22.09 -6.28
C ILE A 61 4.31 23.57 -5.90
N ASN A 62 3.50 23.90 -4.90
CA ASN A 62 3.20 25.27 -4.49
C ASN A 62 4.13 25.80 -3.37
N LEU A 63 5.23 25.08 -3.10
CA LEU A 63 6.04 25.32 -1.90
C LEU A 63 6.69 26.70 -1.89
N ASP A 64 7.08 27.20 -3.07
CA ASP A 64 7.68 28.53 -3.24
C ASP A 64 6.69 29.67 -2.95
N ASN A 65 5.38 29.44 -3.17
CA ASN A 65 4.33 30.42 -2.86
C ASN A 65 3.94 30.37 -1.38
N ILE A 66 3.95 29.18 -0.76
CA ILE A 66 3.61 28.99 0.67
C ILE A 66 4.75 29.44 1.57
N ARG A 67 5.99 29.19 1.14
CA ARG A 67 7.21 29.59 1.83
C ARG A 67 8.09 30.34 0.84
N PRO A 68 7.90 31.66 0.70
CA PRO A 68 8.78 32.49 -0.10
C PRO A 68 10.22 32.22 0.30
N LYS A 69 11.04 31.83 -0.66
CA LYS A 69 12.47 31.68 -0.43
C LYS A 69 12.97 33.03 0.07
N GLY A 70 13.62 33.05 1.24
CA GLY A 70 14.35 34.24 1.68
C GLY A 70 15.33 34.63 0.59
N GLU A 71 15.67 35.92 0.49
CA GLU A 71 16.68 36.34 -0.47
C GLU A 71 17.92 35.46 -0.32
N ASN A 72 18.28 34.73 -1.39
CA ASN A 72 19.55 34.01 -1.47
C ASN A 72 20.68 35.02 -1.72
N SER A 73 20.75 36.06 -0.90
CA SER A 73 21.89 36.96 -0.84
C SER A 73 22.97 36.27 -0.02
N LEU A 74 24.10 36.01 -0.67
CA LEU A 74 25.33 35.69 0.04
C LEU A 74 25.68 36.93 0.88
N GLY A 75 25.94 36.78 2.17
CA GLY A 75 26.45 37.90 2.97
C GLY A 75 27.75 38.42 2.37
N ASP A 76 28.05 39.70 2.58
CA ASP A 76 29.18 40.41 1.93
C ASP A 76 30.51 39.66 2.05
N ASN A 77 30.75 39.00 3.18
CA ASN A 77 31.92 38.17 3.42
C ASN A 77 31.99 36.93 2.51
N ALA A 78 30.84 36.31 2.22
CA ALA A 78 30.75 35.13 1.35
C ALA A 78 30.83 35.51 -0.14
N LEU A 79 30.38 36.71 -0.53
CA LEU A 79 30.61 37.29 -1.86
C LEU A 79 32.10 37.56 -2.11
N ALA A 80 32.77 38.22 -1.17
CA ALA A 80 34.19 38.54 -1.28
C ALA A 80 35.06 37.27 -1.38
N GLU A 81 34.74 36.22 -0.62
CA GLU A 81 35.45 34.95 -0.70
C GLU A 81 35.19 34.20 -2.02
N LYS A 82 33.97 34.29 -2.57
CA LYS A 82 33.64 33.73 -3.89
C LYS A 82 34.40 34.42 -5.00
N GLU A 83 34.51 35.75 -4.96
CA GLU A 83 35.27 36.54 -5.93
C GLU A 83 36.77 36.26 -5.87
N ARG A 84 37.34 36.17 -4.65
CA ARG A 84 38.74 35.74 -4.46
C ARG A 84 39.01 34.37 -5.08
N ARG A 85 38.11 33.41 -4.86
CA ARG A 85 38.25 32.05 -5.45
C ARG A 85 38.03 32.02 -6.96
N ALA A 86 37.19 32.90 -7.50
CA ALA A 86 37.00 33.04 -8.94
C ALA A 86 38.26 33.64 -9.60
N ALA A 87 38.88 34.64 -8.97
CA ALA A 87 40.10 35.29 -9.47
C ALA A 87 41.34 34.36 -9.46
N VAL A 88 41.36 33.32 -8.63
CA VAL A 88 42.44 32.31 -8.62
C VAL A 88 42.25 31.23 -9.70
N ARG A 89 41.01 31.05 -10.19
CA ARG A 89 40.66 30.05 -11.20
C ARG A 89 40.64 30.59 -12.63
N ALA A 90 40.57 31.91 -12.79
CA ALA A 90 40.66 32.63 -14.06
C ALA A 90 42.13 32.90 -14.40
#